data_AF-A0A1Y1UYE8-F1
#
_entry.id   AF-A0A1Y1UYE8-F1
#
_cell.length_a   1.000
_cell.length_b   1.000
_cell.length_c   1.000
_cell.angle_alpha   90.00
_cell.angle_beta   90.00
_cell.angle_gamma   90.00
#
_symmetry.space_group_name_H-M   'P 1'
#
loop_
_entity.id
_entity.type
_entity.pdbx_description
1 polymer ?
#
loop_
_entity_poly.entity_id
_entity_poly.type
_entity_poly.pdbx_seq_one_letter_code
_entity_poly.pdbx_strand_id
1 'polypeptide(L)'
;MGNSHAAENDDSIDTFLESAVDKSYIDEILETIVPTFSQDILLYMKYSSFSKKYQDEYKMIENLYIKDIKEHQNIKYYLKKINTTKHIIYTYSNIFDQAFEYDNENKNEIKPIENKTFGPFTKVKTIYVNQYKSERTINKIIENYLINDDENLCVFHFSINDIIHLTHLNYLIANNE
;
A
#
# COMPACT_ATOMS: atom_id res chain seq x y z
N MET A 1 25.78 -44.35 -39.20
CA MET A 1 26.89 -43.82 -38.37
C MET A 1 26.58 -42.36 -38.09
N GLY A 2 26.46 -42.00 -36.80
CA GLY A 2 26.48 -40.63 -36.26
C GLY A 2 25.22 -39.78 -36.49
N ASN A 3 24.70 -39.01 -35.54
CA ASN A 3 24.94 -38.89 -34.10
C ASN A 3 23.68 -38.23 -33.52
N SER A 4 23.14 -38.80 -32.45
CA SER A 4 22.13 -38.18 -31.61
C SER A 4 22.79 -37.13 -30.72
N HIS A 5 22.49 -35.85 -30.91
CA HIS A 5 22.75 -34.85 -29.88
C HIS A 5 21.51 -34.74 -29.00
N ALA A 6 21.57 -35.45 -27.87
CA ALA A 6 20.79 -35.10 -26.70
C ALA A 6 21.16 -33.66 -26.32
N ALA A 7 20.15 -32.79 -26.24
CA ALA A 7 20.28 -31.53 -25.54
C ALA A 7 20.46 -31.88 -24.07
N GLU A 8 21.69 -31.78 -23.58
CA GLU A 8 21.97 -31.87 -22.15
C GLU A 8 21.27 -30.69 -21.47
N ASN A 9 20.36 -31.03 -20.56
CA ASN A 9 19.73 -30.11 -19.63
C ASN A 9 20.81 -29.33 -18.89
N ASP A 10 20.80 -28.01 -19.07
CA ASP A 10 21.51 -27.10 -18.18
C ASP A 10 20.66 -26.88 -16.91
N ASP A 11 20.49 -27.96 -16.13
CA ASP A 11 19.88 -27.98 -14.79
C ASP A 11 20.83 -27.35 -13.73
N SER A 12 21.93 -26.73 -14.16
CA SER A 12 22.99 -26.22 -13.29
C SER A 12 22.80 -24.77 -12.84
N ILE A 13 21.90 -24.02 -13.51
CA ILE A 13 21.59 -22.62 -13.13
C ILE A 13 20.47 -22.56 -12.07
N ASP A 14 19.54 -23.52 -12.07
CA ASP A 14 18.46 -23.58 -11.08
C ASP A 14 18.96 -24.00 -9.68
N THR A 15 20.14 -24.59 -9.57
CA THR A 15 20.70 -25.08 -8.30
C THR A 15 21.53 -24.05 -7.51
N PHE A 16 21.80 -22.86 -8.07
CA PHE A 16 22.62 -21.84 -7.38
C PHE A 16 21.80 -20.89 -6.48
N LEU A 17 20.48 -20.85 -6.63
CA LEU A 17 19.58 -20.05 -5.78
C LEU A 17 18.88 -20.89 -4.68
N GLU A 18 18.96 -22.22 -4.74
CA GLU A 18 18.35 -23.10 -3.73
C GLU A 18 19.14 -23.16 -2.41
N SER A 19 20.37 -22.64 -2.35
CA SER A 19 21.17 -22.65 -1.13
C SER A 19 21.24 -21.28 -0.46
N ALA A 20 20.55 -21.17 0.68
CA ALA A 20 20.75 -20.18 1.75
C ALA A 20 20.09 -18.80 1.60
N VAL A 21 18.90 -18.71 0.99
CA VAL A 21 17.96 -17.69 1.48
C VAL A 21 17.39 -18.21 2.79
N ASP A 22 17.74 -17.58 3.91
CA ASP A 22 17.19 -17.92 5.23
C ASP A 22 15.66 -17.91 5.12
N LYS A 23 15.01 -18.98 5.55
CA LYS A 23 13.54 -19.07 5.55
C LYS A 23 12.94 -17.91 6.34
N SER A 24 13.62 -17.45 7.40
CA SER A 24 13.26 -16.24 8.14
C SER A 24 13.21 -15.00 7.26
N TYR A 25 14.17 -14.85 6.34
CA TYR A 25 14.24 -13.71 5.43
C TYR A 25 13.15 -13.74 4.36
N ILE A 26 12.82 -14.93 3.84
CA ILE A 26 11.68 -15.11 2.93
C ILE A 26 10.39 -14.72 3.64
N ASP A 27 10.20 -15.17 4.88
CA ASP A 27 9.01 -14.90 5.67
C ASP A 27 8.85 -13.38 5.89
N GLU A 28 9.93 -12.68 6.26
CA GLU A 28 9.95 -11.22 6.42
C GLU A 28 9.64 -10.47 5.11
N ILE A 29 10.17 -10.93 3.98
CA ILE A 29 9.85 -10.36 2.67
C ILE A 29 8.36 -10.54 2.37
N LEU A 30 7.82 -11.75 2.56
CA LEU A 30 6.42 -12.06 2.28
C LEU A 30 5.48 -11.24 3.16
N GLU A 31 5.79 -11.08 4.44
CA GLU A 31 5.05 -10.20 5.35
C GLU A 31 5.03 -8.74 4.86
N THR A 32 6.08 -8.30 4.17
CA THR A 32 6.19 -6.95 3.62
C THR A 32 5.45 -6.78 2.30
N ILE A 33 5.57 -7.74 1.36
CA ILE A 33 5.05 -7.58 -0.01
C ILE A 33 3.60 -8.03 -0.16
N VAL A 34 3.16 -9.06 0.57
CA VAL A 34 1.81 -9.62 0.41
C VAL A 34 0.70 -8.60 0.69
N PRO A 35 0.83 -7.68 1.68
CA PRO A 35 -0.15 -6.60 1.87
C PRO A 35 -0.30 -5.65 0.67
N THR A 36 0.62 -5.66 -0.30
CA THR A 36 0.53 -4.83 -1.51
C THR A 36 -0.13 -5.54 -2.69
N PHE A 37 -0.42 -6.85 -2.56
CA PHE A 37 -1.00 -7.63 -3.64
C PHE A 37 -2.45 -7.23 -3.90
N SER A 38 -2.85 -7.25 -5.17
CA SER A 38 -4.26 -7.18 -5.52
C SER A 38 -4.93 -8.54 -5.29
N GLN A 39 -6.26 -8.51 -5.08
CA GLN A 39 -7.07 -9.73 -4.98
C GLN A 39 -6.95 -10.60 -6.24
N ASP A 40 -6.78 -9.98 -7.41
CA ASP A 40 -6.66 -10.66 -8.70
C ASP A 40 -5.39 -11.51 -8.77
N ILE A 41 -4.28 -11.08 -8.15
CA ILE A 41 -3.05 -11.87 -8.06
C ILE A 41 -3.31 -13.16 -7.26
N LEU A 42 -4.02 -13.06 -6.14
CA LEU A 42 -4.36 -14.23 -5.32
C LEU A 42 -5.29 -15.18 -6.08
N LEU A 43 -6.27 -14.62 -6.80
CA LEU A 43 -7.19 -15.37 -7.62
C LEU A 43 -6.44 -16.12 -8.73
N TYR A 44 -5.50 -15.45 -9.38
CA TYR A 44 -4.63 -16.05 -10.38
C TYR A 44 -3.75 -17.15 -9.78
N MET A 45 -3.11 -16.92 -8.63
CA MET A 45 -2.31 -17.93 -7.95
C MET A 45 -3.13 -19.19 -7.61
N LYS A 46 -4.35 -18.98 -7.11
CA LYS A 46 -5.29 -20.06 -6.75
C LYS A 46 -5.65 -20.94 -7.95
N TYR A 47 -5.97 -20.34 -9.10
CA TYR A 47 -6.49 -21.06 -10.27
C TYR A 47 -5.44 -21.40 -11.33
N SER A 48 -4.21 -20.93 -11.20
CA SER A 48 -3.10 -21.31 -12.07
C SER A 48 -2.39 -22.57 -11.58
N SER A 49 -1.38 -23.04 -12.32
CA SER A 49 -0.49 -24.12 -11.88
C SER A 49 0.39 -23.72 -10.69
N PHE A 50 0.45 -22.43 -10.33
CA PHE A 50 1.25 -21.91 -9.23
C PHE A 50 0.91 -22.60 -7.90
N SER A 51 -0.36 -22.63 -7.50
CA SER A 51 -0.80 -23.23 -6.22
C SER A 51 -0.46 -24.72 -6.10
N LYS A 52 -0.35 -25.43 -7.23
CA LYS A 52 0.05 -26.85 -7.26
C LYS A 52 1.56 -27.03 -7.17
N LYS A 53 2.33 -26.15 -7.80
CA LYS A 53 3.80 -26.22 -7.84
C LYS A 53 4.44 -25.66 -6.55
N TYR A 54 3.85 -24.63 -5.96
CA TYR A 54 4.34 -23.87 -4.80
C TYR A 54 3.28 -23.82 -3.70
N GLN A 55 2.89 -24.99 -3.21
CA GLN A 55 1.73 -25.13 -2.32
C GLN A 55 1.96 -24.47 -0.96
N ASP A 56 3.16 -24.56 -0.41
CA ASP A 56 3.47 -24.05 0.92
C ASP A 56 3.59 -22.53 0.91
N GLU A 57 4.22 -21.97 -0.14
CA GLU A 57 4.30 -20.54 -0.39
C GLU A 57 2.90 -19.94 -0.64
N TYR A 58 2.08 -20.60 -1.46
CA TYR A 58 0.70 -20.16 -1.69
C TYR A 58 -0.10 -20.11 -0.39
N LYS A 59 -0.01 -21.15 0.46
CA LYS A 59 -0.70 -21.15 1.77
C LYS A 59 -0.20 -20.03 2.67
N MET A 60 1.09 -19.75 2.66
CA MET A 60 1.65 -18.64 3.44
C MET A 60 1.12 -17.29 2.96
N ILE A 61 1.16 -17.04 1.65
CA ILE A 61 0.61 -15.82 1.03
C ILE A 61 -0.88 -15.68 1.35
N GLU A 62 -1.65 -16.76 1.20
CA GLU A 62 -3.09 -16.79 1.50
C GLU A 62 -3.36 -16.47 2.98
N ASN A 63 -2.60 -17.06 3.90
CA ASN A 63 -2.73 -16.80 5.34
C ASN A 63 -2.40 -15.33 5.69
N LEU A 64 -1.32 -14.80 5.14
CA LEU A 64 -0.91 -13.41 5.35
C LEU A 64 -1.97 -12.44 4.83
N TYR A 65 -2.48 -12.69 3.62
CA TYR A 65 -3.50 -11.81 3.05
C TYR A 65 -4.85 -11.89 3.77
N ILE A 66 -5.27 -13.09 4.20
CA ILE A 66 -6.53 -13.28 4.94
C ILE A 66 -6.48 -12.59 6.31
N LYS A 67 -5.32 -12.59 6.96
CA LYS A 67 -5.12 -11.91 8.25
C LYS A 67 -5.53 -10.44 8.20
N ASP A 68 -5.20 -9.77 7.08
CA ASP A 68 -5.40 -8.32 6.90
C ASP A 68 -6.51 -8.01 5.88
N ILE A 69 -7.37 -8.99 5.54
CA ILE A 69 -8.38 -8.86 4.49
C ILE A 69 -9.33 -7.67 4.65
N LYS A 70 -9.66 -7.30 5.89
CA LYS A 70 -10.54 -6.16 6.17
C LYS A 70 -9.87 -4.84 5.80
N GLU A 71 -8.56 -4.75 5.96
CA GLU A 71 -7.76 -3.57 5.67
C GLU A 71 -7.66 -3.35 4.16
N HIS A 72 -7.61 -4.44 3.37
CA HIS A 72 -7.70 -4.38 1.90
C HIS A 72 -9.10 -4.01 1.36
N GLN A 73 -10.16 -4.23 2.14
CA GLN A 73 -11.53 -3.97 1.69
C GLN A 73 -11.94 -2.50 1.82
N ASN A 74 -11.45 -1.79 2.84
CA ASN A 74 -11.91 -0.43 3.12
C ASN A 74 -10.86 0.39 3.89
N ILE A 75 -10.61 1.61 3.41
CA ILE A 75 -9.71 2.58 4.03
C ILE A 75 -10.00 2.82 5.52
N LYS A 76 -11.28 2.77 5.94
CA LYS A 76 -11.68 2.89 7.34
C LYS A 76 -11.10 1.78 8.21
N TYR A 77 -11.06 0.55 7.73
CA TYR A 77 -10.45 -0.54 8.49
C TYR A 77 -8.94 -0.42 8.55
N TYR A 78 -8.31 -0.02 7.44
CA TYR A 78 -6.89 0.27 7.37
C TYR A 78 -6.49 1.37 8.38
N LEU A 79 -7.20 2.50 8.38
CA LEU A 79 -6.94 3.62 9.29
C LEU A 79 -7.13 3.28 10.77
N LYS A 80 -7.93 2.28 11.14
CA LYS A 80 -8.05 1.82 12.54
C LYS A 80 -6.78 1.12 13.06
N LYS A 81 -5.91 0.70 12.14
CA LYS A 81 -4.80 -0.23 12.39
C LYS A 81 -3.43 0.38 12.18
N ILE A 82 -3.33 1.47 11.43
CA ILE A 82 -2.07 2.18 11.22
C ILE A 82 -1.42 2.57 12.56
N ASN A 83 -0.10 2.44 12.60
CA ASN A 83 0.73 2.74 13.76
C ASN A 83 1.96 3.61 13.41
N THR A 84 2.10 4.00 12.16
CA THR A 84 3.08 4.97 11.67
C THR A 84 2.36 6.17 11.07
N THR A 85 3.08 7.28 10.88
CA THR A 85 2.51 8.57 10.48
C THR A 85 2.34 8.74 8.97
N LYS A 86 3.05 7.93 8.16
CA LYS A 86 3.07 8.05 6.69
C LYS A 86 2.79 6.71 6.03
N HIS A 87 1.84 6.72 5.09
CA HIS A 87 1.41 5.55 4.34
C HIS A 87 1.16 5.92 2.88
N ILE A 88 1.50 5.00 1.97
CA ILE A 88 1.16 5.10 0.55
C ILE A 88 0.17 3.98 0.26
N ILE A 89 -0.99 4.33 -0.29
CA ILE A 89 -2.07 3.39 -0.57
C ILE A 89 -2.33 3.39 -2.06
N TYR A 90 -2.13 2.23 -2.68
CA TYR A 90 -2.48 2.00 -4.08
C TYR A 90 -3.92 1.51 -4.16
N THR A 91 -4.69 2.06 -5.09
CA THR A 91 -6.08 1.66 -5.28
C THR A 91 -6.53 1.93 -6.71
N TYR A 92 -7.39 1.04 -7.20
CA TYR A 92 -8.03 1.15 -8.52
C TYR A 92 -9.39 1.86 -8.45
N SER A 93 -9.93 2.02 -7.24
CA SER A 93 -11.17 2.76 -7.04
C SER A 93 -10.89 4.24 -7.24
N ASN A 94 -11.85 4.95 -7.85
CA ASN A 94 -11.87 6.41 -7.80
C ASN A 94 -11.95 6.82 -6.35
N ILE A 95 -10.81 7.15 -5.77
CA ILE A 95 -10.79 7.78 -4.49
C ILE A 95 -11.47 9.14 -4.72
N PHE A 96 -12.64 9.39 -4.13
CA PHE A 96 -12.73 10.32 -3.01
C PHE A 96 -14.14 10.63 -2.50
N ASP A 97 -14.11 11.02 -1.23
CA ASP A 97 -15.13 11.42 -0.26
C ASP A 97 -16.10 10.40 0.30
N GLN A 98 -16.63 9.47 -0.50
CA GLN A 98 -17.69 8.58 0.01
C GLN A 98 -17.23 7.66 1.15
N ALA A 99 -15.95 7.28 1.16
CA ALA A 99 -15.41 6.42 2.20
C ALA A 99 -15.33 7.12 3.57
N PHE A 100 -15.32 8.45 3.57
CA PHE A 100 -15.12 9.26 4.77
C PHE A 100 -16.42 9.73 5.43
N GLU A 101 -17.61 9.33 4.94
CA GLU A 101 -18.91 9.60 5.60
C GLU A 101 -18.99 11.03 6.21
N TYR A 102 -18.66 12.06 5.40
CA TYR A 102 -18.58 13.45 5.89
C TYR A 102 -19.90 13.93 6.46
N ASP A 103 -19.80 14.84 7.44
CA ASP A 103 -20.94 15.58 7.94
C ASP A 103 -21.53 16.45 6.82
N ASN A 104 -22.86 16.41 6.67
CA ASN A 104 -23.57 17.21 5.66
C ASN A 104 -23.47 18.72 5.95
N GLU A 105 -23.27 19.10 7.20
CA GLU A 105 -23.17 20.50 7.63
C GLU A 105 -21.71 21.00 7.60
N ASN A 106 -20.73 20.13 7.89
CA ASN A 106 -19.31 20.47 7.89
C ASN A 106 -18.50 19.51 7.01
N LYS A 107 -18.21 19.93 5.78
CA LYS A 107 -17.52 19.12 4.74
C LYS A 107 -16.11 18.66 5.10
N ASN A 108 -15.56 19.08 6.23
CA ASN A 108 -14.22 18.68 6.70
C ASN A 108 -14.28 17.71 7.89
N GLU A 109 -15.46 17.48 8.45
CA GLU A 109 -15.66 16.55 9.57
C GLU A 109 -16.20 15.23 9.07
N ILE A 110 -15.66 14.15 9.61
CA ILE A 110 -16.02 12.77 9.27
C ILE A 110 -16.58 12.07 10.50
N LYS A 111 -17.37 11.02 10.29
CA LYS A 111 -17.67 10.11 11.41
C LYS A 111 -16.37 9.57 11.99
N PRO A 112 -16.18 9.64 13.33
CA PRO A 112 -14.92 9.26 13.96
C PRO A 112 -14.43 7.87 13.55
N ILE A 113 -13.17 7.79 13.16
CA ILE A 113 -12.46 6.53 12.92
C ILE A 113 -11.49 6.32 14.07
N GLU A 114 -11.87 5.47 15.03
CA GLU A 114 -11.07 5.17 16.21
C GLU A 114 -9.76 4.44 15.85
N ASN A 115 -8.62 5.08 16.07
CA ASN A 115 -7.30 4.47 15.98
C ASN A 115 -6.67 4.37 17.39
N LYS A 116 -6.05 3.22 17.69
CA LYS A 116 -5.46 2.98 19.02
C LYS A 116 -4.19 3.80 19.30
N THR A 117 -3.46 4.18 18.27
CA THR A 117 -2.17 4.85 18.32
C THR A 117 -2.33 6.38 18.29
N PHE A 118 -3.19 6.87 17.41
CA PHE A 118 -3.33 8.30 17.11
C PHE A 118 -4.63 8.93 17.66
N GLY A 119 -5.50 8.13 18.28
CA GLY A 119 -6.83 8.56 18.69
C GLY A 119 -7.83 8.60 17.53
N PRO A 120 -9.00 9.25 17.70
CA PRO A 120 -10.03 9.28 16.69
C PRO A 120 -9.68 10.23 15.55
N PHE A 121 -9.69 9.75 14.30
CA PHE A 121 -9.68 10.63 13.13
C PHE A 121 -11.06 11.22 12.92
N THR A 122 -11.18 12.54 13.00
CA THR A 122 -12.46 13.26 12.94
C THR A 122 -12.46 14.41 11.95
N LYS A 123 -11.29 14.96 11.62
CA LYS A 123 -11.13 16.10 10.73
C LYS A 123 -10.07 15.79 9.69
N VAL A 124 -10.48 15.73 8.42
CA VAL A 124 -9.65 15.27 7.32
C VAL A 124 -9.28 16.43 6.41
N LYS A 125 -7.98 16.57 6.15
CA LYS A 125 -7.44 17.47 5.15
C LYS A 125 -7.17 16.73 3.85
N THR A 126 -8.01 17.00 2.88
CA THR A 126 -8.05 16.33 1.58
C THR A 126 -7.36 17.20 0.53
N ILE A 127 -6.32 16.68 -0.13
CA ILE A 127 -5.39 17.44 -0.99
C ILE A 127 -5.28 16.74 -2.35
N TYR A 128 -5.80 17.37 -3.41
CA TYR A 128 -5.72 16.84 -4.78
C TYR A 128 -4.50 17.42 -5.49
N VAL A 129 -3.47 16.60 -5.72
CA VAL A 129 -2.16 17.08 -6.17
C VAL A 129 -2.21 17.79 -7.52
N ASN A 130 -3.08 17.33 -8.43
CA ASN A 130 -3.32 17.95 -9.73
C ASN A 130 -3.92 19.38 -9.67
N GLN A 131 -4.42 19.83 -8.52
CA GLN A 131 -5.02 21.16 -8.37
C GLN A 131 -4.01 22.24 -7.98
N TYR A 132 -2.77 21.88 -7.62
CA TYR A 132 -1.79 22.87 -7.16
C TYR A 132 -0.98 23.47 -8.31
N LYS A 133 -0.80 24.79 -8.21
CA LYS A 133 -0.13 25.60 -9.23
C LYS A 133 1.37 25.78 -8.98
N SER A 134 1.83 25.54 -7.76
CA SER A 134 3.23 25.71 -7.38
C SER A 134 3.60 24.94 -6.11
N GLU A 135 4.89 24.63 -5.99
CA GLU A 135 5.52 24.08 -4.78
C GLU A 135 5.26 24.93 -3.54
N ARG A 136 5.34 26.26 -3.69
CA ARG A 136 5.09 27.19 -2.58
C ARG A 136 3.66 27.07 -2.04
N THR A 137 2.69 26.76 -2.90
CA THR A 137 1.30 26.58 -2.48
C THR A 137 1.13 25.33 -1.65
N ILE A 138 1.69 24.20 -2.09
CA ILE A 138 1.55 22.94 -1.36
C ILE A 138 2.35 22.93 -0.07
N ASN A 139 3.54 23.55 -0.04
CA ASN A 139 4.34 23.68 1.17
C ASN A 139 3.58 24.45 2.26
N LYS A 140 2.90 25.56 1.92
CA LYS A 140 2.06 26.28 2.87
C LYS A 140 0.90 25.44 3.42
N ILE A 141 0.34 24.54 2.62
CA ILE A 141 -0.75 23.67 3.07
C ILE A 141 -0.20 22.63 4.06
N ILE A 142 0.98 22.06 3.77
CA ILE A 142 1.68 21.14 4.67
C ILE A 142 2.03 21.84 5.98
N GLU A 143 2.65 23.02 5.93
CA GLU A 143 2.96 23.85 7.11
C GLU A 143 1.71 24.12 7.94
N ASN A 144 0.63 24.55 7.29
CA ASN A 144 -0.63 24.84 7.98
C ASN A 144 -1.23 23.58 8.64
N TYR A 145 -1.15 22.41 7.99
CA TYR A 145 -1.64 21.15 8.58
C TYR A 145 -0.80 20.74 9.80
N LEU A 146 0.53 20.89 9.74
CA LEU A 146 1.43 20.48 10.83
C LEU A 146 1.38 21.42 12.04
N ILE A 147 1.03 22.69 11.83
CA ILE A 147 0.97 23.71 12.90
C ILE A 147 -0.45 23.80 13.50
N ASN A 148 -1.49 23.45 12.74
CA ASN A 148 -2.88 23.59 13.19
C ASN A 148 -3.42 22.27 13.77
N ASP A 149 -3.73 22.27 15.07
CA ASP A 149 -4.32 21.13 15.79
C ASP A 149 -5.78 20.82 15.38
N ASP A 150 -6.36 21.61 14.46
CA ASP A 150 -7.71 21.39 13.95
C ASP A 150 -7.81 20.19 13.02
N GLU A 151 -6.74 19.70 12.39
CA GLU A 151 -6.80 18.58 11.43
C GLU A 151 -5.92 17.43 11.95
N ASN A 152 -6.41 16.19 11.91
CA ASN A 152 -5.67 15.03 12.44
C ASN A 152 -5.49 13.88 11.46
N LEU A 153 -5.93 14.05 10.22
CA LEU A 153 -5.64 13.17 9.10
C LEU A 153 -5.44 14.01 7.84
N CYS A 154 -4.29 13.90 7.19
CA CYS A 154 -4.05 14.49 5.88
C CYS A 154 -3.97 13.41 4.80
N VAL A 155 -4.67 13.63 3.69
CA VAL A 155 -4.74 12.70 2.56
C VAL A 155 -4.32 13.42 1.29
N PHE A 156 -3.24 12.96 0.67
CA PHE A 156 -2.75 13.44 -0.62
C PHE A 156 -3.18 12.50 -1.74
N HIS A 157 -3.76 13.07 -2.79
CA HIS A 157 -4.37 12.30 -3.85
C HIS A 157 -3.57 12.45 -5.12
N PHE A 158 -3.17 11.30 -5.64
CA PHE A 158 -2.43 11.21 -6.89
C PHE A 158 -3.28 10.43 -7.87
N SER A 159 -3.53 11.03 -9.04
CA SER A 159 -3.80 10.19 -10.21
C SER A 159 -2.50 9.58 -10.70
N ILE A 160 -2.58 8.58 -11.58
CA ILE A 160 -1.39 8.00 -12.21
C ILE A 160 -0.54 9.05 -12.94
N ASN A 161 -1.15 10.12 -13.43
CA ASN A 161 -0.46 11.22 -14.12
C ASN A 161 0.31 12.13 -13.15
N ASP A 162 -0.11 12.18 -11.89
CA ASP A 162 0.47 13.08 -10.88
C ASP A 162 1.53 12.37 -10.02
N ILE A 163 1.70 11.06 -10.16
CA ILE A 163 2.58 10.25 -9.30
C ILE A 163 4.05 10.69 -9.36
N ILE A 164 4.45 11.35 -10.45
CA ILE A 164 5.78 11.97 -10.58
C ILE A 164 6.06 12.99 -9.46
N HIS A 165 5.02 13.56 -8.86
CA HIS A 165 5.14 14.53 -7.76
C HIS A 165 5.23 13.88 -6.38
N LEU A 166 5.06 12.55 -6.27
CA LEU A 166 5.08 11.83 -4.99
C LEU A 166 6.41 12.01 -4.25
N THR A 167 7.54 11.84 -4.95
CA THR A 167 8.87 12.01 -4.36
C THR A 167 9.08 13.43 -3.84
N HIS A 168 8.64 14.43 -4.60
CA HIS A 168 8.74 15.83 -4.21
C HIS A 168 7.87 16.13 -2.98
N LEU A 169 6.65 15.61 -2.94
CA LEU A 169 5.77 15.78 -1.79
C LEU A 169 6.31 15.12 -0.53
N ASN A 170 6.86 13.93 -0.64
CA ASN A 170 7.52 13.27 0.48
C ASN A 170 8.70 14.10 1.02
N TYR A 171 9.47 14.73 0.13
CA TYR A 171 10.55 15.64 0.52
C TYR A 171 10.02 16.88 1.26
N LEU A 172 8.95 17.49 0.77
CA LEU A 172 8.35 18.66 1.44
C LEU A 172 7.81 18.30 2.82
N ILE A 173 7.10 17.17 2.96
CA ILE A 173 6.60 16.72 4.26
C ILE A 173 7.77 16.47 5.22
N ALA A 174 8.82 15.79 4.78
CA ALA A 174 9.97 15.48 5.62
C ALA A 174 10.76 16.71 6.10
N ASN A 175 10.72 17.83 5.36
CA ASN A 175 11.39 19.07 5.78
C ASN A 175 10.58 19.90 6.77
N ASN A 176 9.28 19.64 6.90
CA ASN A 176 8.40 20.38 7.80
C ASN A 176 8.07 19.60 9.09
N GLU A 177 8.38 18.30 9.14
CA GLU A 177 8.39 17.48 10.37
C GLU A 177 9.67 17.68 11.19
#